data_AF-A0A9P6GXP8-F1
#
_entry.id   AF-A0A9P6GXP8-F1
#
_cell.length_a   1.000
_cell.length_b   1.000
_cell.length_c   1.000
_cell.angle_alpha   90.00
_cell.angle_beta   90.00
_cell.angle_gamma   90.00
#
_symmetry.space_group_name_H-M   'P 1'
#
loop_
_entity.id
_entity.type
_entity.pdbx_description
1 polymer ?
#
loop_
_entity_poly.entity_id
_entity_poly.type
_entity_poly.pdbx_seq_one_letter_code
_entity_poly.pdbx_strand_id
1 'polypeptide(L)'
;MQLTPMIRSKILYLYDENVLQKDIAKKISVHPSTVYRTIKKYLETGSIEHLKRTGRPNILDSKDLSLIVKITFNNPKLSLGKVAGKLKGKRRKTVSHMTIKRWHNKNKRFAYSPIKKPLLSKNNIISRNIS
;
A
#
# COMPACT_ATOMS: atom_id res chain seq x y z
N MET A 1 15.88 17.47 6.43
CA MET A 1 15.74 17.76 4.99
C MET A 1 16.34 16.61 4.18
N GLN A 2 15.71 16.20 3.08
CA GLN A 2 16.26 15.12 2.23
C GLN A 2 17.16 15.74 1.16
N LEU A 3 18.37 15.17 0.95
CA LEU A 3 19.19 15.57 -0.20
C LEU A 3 18.51 15.16 -1.51
N THR A 4 18.67 15.97 -2.55
CA THR A 4 18.31 15.59 -3.91
C THR A 4 19.27 14.51 -4.43
N PRO A 5 18.86 13.68 -5.40
CA PRO A 5 19.74 12.68 -6.01
C PRO A 5 21.04 13.29 -6.55
N MET A 6 20.96 14.47 -7.18
CA MET A 6 22.11 15.20 -7.72
C MET A 6 23.17 15.53 -6.67
N ILE A 7 22.76 15.99 -5.48
CA ILE A 7 23.69 16.28 -4.38
C ILE A 7 24.36 15.00 -3.89
N ARG A 8 23.64 13.88 -3.82
CA ARG A 8 24.25 12.59 -3.44
C ARG A 8 25.27 12.12 -4.46
N SER A 9 24.96 12.20 -5.75
CA SER A 9 25.90 11.86 -6.81
C SER A 9 27.16 12.71 -6.72
N LYS A 10 27.03 14.01 -6.42
CA LYS A 10 28.19 14.90 -6.21
C LYS A 10 29.04 14.51 -4.99
N ILE A 11 28.40 14.11 -3.88
CA ILE A 11 29.11 13.56 -2.71
C ILE A 11 29.92 12.33 -3.09
N LEU A 12 29.30 11.42 -3.85
CA LEU A 12 29.92 10.17 -4.27
C LEU A 12 31.07 10.38 -5.25
N TYR A 13 30.90 11.26 -6.23
CA TYR A 13 31.96 11.67 -7.14
C TYR A 13 33.19 12.21 -6.39
N LEU A 14 33.00 13.13 -5.44
CA LEU A 14 34.10 13.67 -4.65
C LEU A 14 34.73 12.63 -3.70
N TYR A 15 33.95 11.65 -3.25
CA TYR A 15 34.47 10.54 -2.46
C TYR A 15 35.35 9.61 -3.30
N ASP A 16 34.97 9.36 -4.56
CA ASP A 16 35.75 8.57 -5.52
C ASP A 16 37.08 9.27 -5.89
N GLU A 17 37.06 10.60 -5.97
CA GLU A 17 38.28 11.44 -6.07
C GLU A 17 39.14 11.46 -4.78
N ASN A 18 38.84 10.63 -3.77
CA ASN A 18 39.53 10.56 -2.49
C ASN A 18 39.55 11.86 -1.67
N VAL A 19 38.58 12.76 -1.89
CA VAL A 19 38.45 13.97 -1.07
C VAL A 19 38.00 13.61 0.34
N LEU A 20 38.62 14.20 1.35
CA LEU A 20 38.23 13.99 2.75
C LEU A 20 36.76 14.40 2.99
N GLN A 21 36.00 13.55 3.68
CA GLN A 21 34.55 13.76 3.91
C GLN A 21 34.22 15.11 4.57
N LYS A 22 35.10 15.60 5.45
CA LYS A 22 34.98 16.93 6.09
C LYS A 22 35.02 18.06 5.07
N ASP A 23 35.81 17.92 4.01
CA ASP A 23 36.00 18.92 2.97
C ASP A 23 34.89 18.82 1.92
N ILE A 24 34.39 17.62 1.65
CA ILE A 24 33.15 17.40 0.88
C ILE A 24 31.98 18.14 1.53
N ALA A 25 31.82 18.00 2.85
CA ALA A 25 30.77 18.66 3.62
C ALA A 25 30.81 20.18 3.47
N LYS A 26 32.01 20.77 3.55
CA LYS A 26 32.23 22.21 3.33
C LYS A 26 31.94 22.63 1.88
N LYS A 27 32.44 21.89 0.88
CA LYS A 27 32.25 22.19 -0.55
C LYS A 27 30.78 22.18 -0.99
N ILE A 28 29.97 21.29 -0.40
CA ILE A 28 28.56 21.11 -0.80
C ILE A 28 27.60 21.79 0.21
N SER A 29 28.12 22.41 1.26
CA SER A 29 27.32 23.04 2.33
C SER A 29 26.30 22.08 2.96
N VAL A 30 26.73 20.86 3.25
CA VAL A 30 25.92 19.80 3.87
C VAL A 30 26.56 19.39 5.19
N HIS A 31 25.74 19.09 6.20
CA HIS A 31 26.25 18.67 7.50
C HIS A 31 27.13 17.39 7.39
N PRO A 32 28.30 17.30 8.06
CA PRO A 32 29.25 16.18 7.92
C PRO A 32 28.62 14.80 8.17
N SER A 33 27.72 14.69 9.16
CA SER A 33 27.01 13.44 9.44
C SER A 33 26.15 12.95 8.27
N THR A 34 25.70 13.86 7.41
CA THR A 34 24.88 13.53 6.24
C THR A 34 25.76 13.01 5.09
N VAL A 35 26.96 13.56 4.91
CA VAL A 35 27.97 13.02 3.99
C VAL A 35 28.33 11.60 4.39
N TYR A 36 28.70 11.40 5.66
CA TYR A 36 29.00 10.07 6.21
C TYR A 36 27.87 9.06 6.00
N ARG A 37 26.63 9.41 6.37
CA ARG A 37 25.46 8.53 6.20
C ARG A 37 25.18 8.20 4.72
N THR A 38 25.45 9.14 3.81
CA THR A 38 25.25 8.93 2.37
C THR A 38 26.28 7.95 1.82
N ILE A 39 27.56 8.14 2.15
CA ILE A 39 28.65 7.25 1.73
C ILE A 39 28.44 5.86 2.32
N LYS A 40 28.17 5.77 3.64
CA LYS A 40 27.90 4.49 4.32
C LYS A 40 26.76 3.72 3.64
N LYS A 41 25.63 4.38 3.38
CA LYS A 41 24.50 3.76 2.69
C LYS A 41 24.88 3.26 1.30
N TYR A 42 25.67 4.03 0.55
CA TYR A 42 26.13 3.62 -0.77
C TYR A 42 27.03 2.38 -0.69
N LEU A 43 27.97 2.33 0.26
CA LEU A 43 28.81 1.15 0.47
C LEU A 43 27.99 -0.10 0.87
N GLU A 44 26.93 0.07 1.65
CA GLU A 44 26.07 -1.04 2.10
C GLU A 44 25.08 -1.54 1.02
N THR A 45 24.55 -0.64 0.19
CA THR A 45 23.43 -0.95 -0.71
C THR A 45 23.75 -0.81 -2.20
N GLY A 46 24.88 -0.18 -2.55
CA GLY A 46 25.25 0.21 -3.91
C GLY A 46 24.33 1.27 -4.54
N SER A 47 23.35 1.81 -3.80
CA SER A 47 22.32 2.66 -4.35
C SER A 47 22.35 4.09 -3.81
N ILE A 48 22.35 5.04 -4.75
CA ILE A 48 22.23 6.48 -4.49
C ILE A 48 20.77 6.84 -4.17
N GLU A 49 19.84 6.06 -4.74
CA GLU A 49 18.41 6.31 -4.67
C GLU A 49 17.86 6.10 -3.28
N HIS A 50 16.83 6.87 -2.93
CA HIS A 50 16.13 6.66 -1.68
C HIS A 50 15.35 5.36 -1.70
N LEU A 51 15.59 4.53 -0.69
CA LEU A 51 14.75 3.37 -0.46
C LEU A 51 13.37 3.85 -0.01
N LYS A 52 12.33 3.31 -0.65
CA LYS A 52 10.96 3.51 -0.18
C LYS A 52 10.87 2.97 1.24
N ARG A 53 10.27 3.75 2.14
CA ARG A 53 10.00 3.29 3.50
C ARG A 53 9.12 2.04 3.42
N THR A 54 9.48 1.00 4.16
CA THR A 54 8.75 -0.27 4.22
C THR A 54 7.35 -0.11 4.81
N GLY A 55 7.16 0.88 5.68
CA GLY A 55 5.89 1.14 6.34
C GLY A 55 5.50 0.02 7.31
N ARG A 56 4.30 0.14 7.91
CA ARG A 56 3.77 -0.91 8.79
C ARG A 56 3.31 -2.12 7.95
N PRO A 57 3.66 -3.36 8.33
CA PRO A 57 3.18 -4.53 7.63
C PRO A 57 1.65 -4.60 7.67
N ASN A 58 1.06 -5.10 6.58
CA ASN A 58 -0.38 -5.28 6.48
C ASN A 58 -0.85 -6.36 7.47
N ILE A 59 -2.07 -6.20 8.01
CA ILE A 59 -2.69 -7.18 8.91
C ILE A 59 -3.03 -8.51 8.20
N LEU A 60 -3.34 -8.44 6.90
CA LEU A 60 -3.65 -9.59 6.06
C LEU A 60 -2.38 -10.08 5.37
N ASP A 61 -2.08 -11.36 5.53
CA ASP A 61 -1.01 -12.04 4.79
C ASP A 61 -1.53 -12.68 3.49
N SER A 62 -0.64 -13.23 2.67
CA SER A 62 -1.00 -13.85 1.39
C SER A 62 -1.98 -15.01 1.54
N LYS A 63 -1.91 -15.78 2.63
CA LYS A 63 -2.79 -16.93 2.90
C LYS A 63 -4.19 -16.46 3.30
N ASP A 64 -4.29 -15.38 4.05
CA ASP A 64 -5.56 -14.73 4.38
C ASP A 64 -6.25 -14.21 3.12
N LEU A 65 -5.48 -13.56 2.24
CA LEU A 65 -6.01 -13.02 0.99
C LEU A 65 -6.53 -14.14 0.07
N SER A 66 -5.78 -15.23 -0.06
CA SER A 66 -6.22 -16.41 -0.81
C SER A 66 -7.52 -17.00 -0.23
N LEU A 67 -7.64 -17.05 1.10
CA LEU A 67 -8.85 -17.51 1.76
C LEU A 67 -10.04 -16.57 1.53
N ILE A 68 -9.84 -15.24 1.57
CA ILE A 68 -10.87 -14.25 1.24
C ILE A 68 -11.37 -14.46 -0.19
N VAL A 69 -10.46 -14.66 -1.16
CA VAL A 69 -10.82 -14.96 -2.56
C VAL A 69 -11.64 -16.24 -2.64
N LYS A 70 -11.22 -17.32 -1.98
CA LYS A 70 -11.95 -18.59 -1.98
C LYS A 70 -13.36 -18.46 -1.40
N ILE A 71 -13.52 -17.73 -0.29
CA ILE A 71 -14.82 -17.53 0.36
C ILE A 71 -15.76 -16.71 -0.55
N THR A 72 -15.24 -15.65 -1.16
CA THR A 72 -16.03 -14.77 -2.04
C THR A 72 -16.37 -15.42 -3.37
N PHE A 73 -15.47 -16.24 -3.92
CA PHE A 73 -15.73 -17.02 -5.13
C PHE A 73 -16.81 -18.09 -4.91
N ASN A 74 -16.73 -18.84 -3.81
CA ASN A 74 -17.72 -19.87 -3.49
C ASN A 74 -19.11 -19.29 -3.18
N ASN A 75 -19.19 -18.07 -2.66
CA ASN A 75 -20.47 -17.39 -2.43
C ASN A 75 -20.34 -15.87 -2.69
N PRO A 76 -20.60 -15.43 -3.94
CA PRO A 76 -20.44 -14.02 -4.33
C PRO A 76 -21.40 -13.06 -3.62
N LYS A 77 -22.55 -13.55 -3.17
CA LYS A 77 -23.58 -12.74 -2.47
C LYS A 77 -23.27 -12.56 -0.97
N LEU A 78 -22.18 -13.13 -0.47
CA LEU A 78 -21.82 -13.06 0.93
C LEU A 78 -21.34 -11.65 1.30
N SER A 79 -21.93 -11.06 2.34
CA SER A 79 -21.50 -9.74 2.80
C SER A 79 -20.07 -9.76 3.33
N LEU A 80 -19.33 -8.67 3.14
CA LEU A 80 -17.94 -8.57 3.59
C LEU A 80 -17.78 -8.71 5.11
N GLY A 81 -18.80 -8.33 5.89
CA GLY A 81 -18.84 -8.58 7.34
C GLY A 81 -18.86 -10.08 7.66
N LYS A 82 -19.65 -10.88 6.92
CA LYS A 82 -19.65 -12.34 7.05
C LYS A 82 -18.35 -12.97 6.56
N VAL A 83 -17.72 -12.42 5.52
CA VAL A 83 -16.38 -12.84 5.07
C VAL A 83 -15.35 -12.62 6.18
N ALA A 84 -15.36 -11.45 6.83
CA ALA A 84 -14.50 -11.16 7.97
C ALA A 84 -14.75 -12.13 9.15
N GLY A 85 -16.01 -12.46 9.44
CA GLY A 85 -16.35 -13.47 10.44
C GLY A 85 -15.80 -14.86 10.12
N LYS A 86 -15.92 -15.31 8.86
CA LYS A 86 -15.34 -16.58 8.40
C LYS A 86 -13.80 -16.57 8.47
N LEU A 87 -13.17 -15.45 8.14
CA LEU A 87 -11.73 -15.29 8.28
C LEU A 87 -11.31 -15.37 9.76
N LYS A 88 -12.02 -14.71 10.66
CA LYS A 88 -11.79 -14.79 12.11
C LYS A 88 -11.89 -16.23 12.61
N GLY A 89 -12.91 -16.99 12.19
CA GLY A 89 -13.06 -18.39 12.58
C GLY A 89 -11.91 -19.29 12.10
N LYS A 90 -11.39 -19.06 10.88
CA LYS A 90 -10.35 -19.92 10.27
C LYS A 90 -8.92 -19.52 10.62
N ARG A 91 -8.65 -18.23 10.82
CA ARG A 91 -7.30 -17.66 10.97
C ARG A 91 -7.09 -16.91 12.27
N ARG A 92 -8.13 -16.79 13.12
CA ARG A 92 -8.12 -16.04 14.39
C ARG A 92 -7.72 -14.56 14.27
N LYS A 93 -7.73 -14.00 13.05
CA LYS A 93 -7.46 -12.57 12.78
C LYS A 93 -8.77 -11.80 12.72
N THR A 94 -8.88 -10.78 13.57
CA THR A 94 -10.02 -9.87 13.55
C THR A 94 -9.72 -8.72 12.61
N VAL A 95 -10.49 -8.61 11.53
CA VAL A 95 -10.37 -7.53 10.55
C VAL A 95 -11.72 -6.86 10.34
N SER A 96 -11.70 -5.55 10.13
CA SER A 96 -12.91 -4.82 9.73
C SER A 96 -13.30 -5.20 8.29
N HIS A 97 -14.60 -5.23 8.01
CA HIS A 97 -15.12 -5.40 6.65
C HIS A 97 -14.56 -4.32 5.70
N MET A 98 -14.22 -3.13 6.21
CA MET A 98 -13.62 -2.05 5.42
C MET A 98 -12.21 -2.39 4.95
N THR A 99 -11.42 -3.15 5.74
CA THR A 99 -10.09 -3.62 5.34
C THR A 99 -10.22 -4.55 4.14
N ILE A 100 -11.18 -5.47 4.18
CA ILE A 100 -11.49 -6.38 3.08
C ILE A 100 -11.97 -5.59 1.85
N LYS A 101 -12.87 -4.61 2.02
CA LYS A 101 -13.36 -3.75 0.94
C LYS A 101 -12.24 -2.96 0.26
N ARG A 102 -11.34 -2.35 1.04
CA ARG A 102 -10.18 -1.60 0.52
C ARG A 102 -9.26 -2.50 -0.29
N TRP A 103 -9.00 -3.71 0.21
CA TRP A 103 -8.20 -4.70 -0.52
C TRP A 103 -8.89 -5.12 -1.82
N HIS A 104 -10.19 -5.41 -1.79
CA HIS A 104 -11.01 -5.73 -2.96
C HIS A 104 -10.93 -4.64 -4.04
N ASN A 105 -11.16 -3.38 -3.65
CA ASN A 105 -11.08 -2.23 -4.55
C ASN A 105 -9.68 -2.05 -5.15
N LYS A 106 -8.62 -2.19 -4.34
CA LYS A 106 -7.22 -2.14 -4.81
C LYS A 106 -6.92 -3.21 -5.86
N ASN A 107 -7.56 -4.36 -5.75
CA ASN A 107 -7.40 -5.50 -6.68
C ASN A 107 -8.48 -5.54 -7.77
N LYS A 108 -9.25 -4.46 -7.98
CA LYS A 108 -10.33 -4.37 -8.98
C LYS A 108 -11.40 -5.49 -8.83
N ARG A 109 -11.59 -5.99 -7.62
CA ARG A 109 -12.62 -6.98 -7.26
C ARG A 109 -13.73 -6.27 -6.53
N PHE A 110 -14.71 -5.72 -7.24
CA PHE A 110 -15.77 -4.98 -6.60
C PHE A 110 -16.71 -5.90 -5.82
N ALA A 111 -16.94 -5.55 -4.55
CA ALA A 111 -17.93 -6.20 -3.71
C ALA A 111 -19.09 -5.23 -3.51
N TYR A 112 -20.21 -5.49 -4.18
CA TYR A 112 -21.43 -4.72 -4.02
C TYR A 112 -22.39 -5.45 -3.08
N SER A 113 -23.06 -4.69 -2.22
CA SER A 113 -24.18 -5.23 -1.45
C SER A 113 -25.42 -5.26 -2.35
N PRO A 114 -26.20 -6.36 -2.37
CA PRO A 114 -27.49 -6.37 -3.03
C PRO A 114 -28.40 -5.28 -2.43
N ILE A 115 -28.98 -4.43 -3.28
CA ILE A 115 -29.96 -3.43 -2.88
C ILE A 115 -31.35 -4.04 -3.09
N LYS A 116 -32.25 -3.92 -2.11
CA LYS A 116 -33.66 -4.33 -2.29
C LYS A 116 -34.24 -3.50 -3.44
N LYS A 117 -35.04 -4.12 -4.30
CA LYS A 117 -35.77 -3.35 -5.32
C LYS A 117 -36.55 -2.23 -4.60
N PRO A 118 -36.49 -0.98 -5.08
CA PRO A 118 -37.26 0.09 -4.47
C PRO A 118 -38.74 -0.27 -4.51
N LEU A 119 -39.46 0.06 -3.44
CA LEU A 119 -40.91 -0.03 -3.44
C LEU A 119 -41.43 1.02 -4.42
N LEU A 120 -41.86 0.58 -5.59
CA LEU A 120 -42.50 1.44 -6.58
C LEU A 120 -43.92 1.73 -6.10
N SER A 121 -44.35 3.00 -6.21
CA SER A 121 -45.77 3.32 -6.12
C SER A 121 -46.54 2.58 -7.22
N LYS A 122 -47.84 2.33 -7.03
CA LYS A 122 -48.69 1.66 -8.03
C LYS A 122 -48.55 2.31 -9.42
N ASN A 123 -48.52 3.64 -9.47
CA ASN A 123 -48.36 4.42 -10.71
C ASN A 123 -47.02 4.11 -11.42
N ASN A 124 -45.93 3.96 -10.68
CA ASN A 124 -44.60 3.67 -11.22
C ASN A 124 -44.42 2.21 -11.66
N ILE A 125 -45.28 1.30 -11.20
CA ILE A 125 -45.35 -0.09 -11.68
C ILE A 125 -46.11 -0.11 -13.00
N ILE A 126 -47.26 0.58 -13.07
CA ILE A 126 -48.12 0.66 -14.26
C ILE A 126 -47.36 1.28 -15.44
N SER A 127 -46.64 2.38 -15.23
CA SER A 127 -45.86 3.05 -16.29
C SER A 127 -44.74 2.20 -16.89
N ARG A 128 -44.25 1.18 -16.17
CA ARG A 128 -43.24 0.24 -16.66
C ARG A 128 -43.81 -0.94 -17.46
N ASN A 129 -45.06 -1.32 -17.23
CA ASN A 129 -45.71 -2.46 -17.89
C ASN A 129 -46.40 -2.08 -19.22
N ILE A 130 -46.45 -0.79 -19.55
CA ILE A 130 -47.09 -0.24 -20.75
C ILE A 130 -46.04 0.15 -21.84
N SER A 131 -44.75 -0.15 -21.60
CA SER A 131 -43.68 -0.06 -22.61
C SER A 131 -43.30 -1.42 -23.14
#